data_AF-A0A974XR55-F1
#
_entry.id   AF-A0A974XR55-F1
#
_cell.length_a   1.000
_cell.length_b   1.000
_cell.length_c   1.000
_cell.angle_alpha   90.00
_cell.angle_beta   90.00
_cell.angle_gamma   90.00
#
_symmetry.space_group_name_H-M   'P 1'
#
loop_
_entity.id
_entity.type
_entity.pdbx_description
1 polymer ?
#
loop_
_entity_poly.entity_id
_entity_poly.type
_entity_poly.pdbx_seq_one_letter_code
_entity_poly.pdbx_strand_id
1 'polypeptide(L)'
;MAHESEKDLSSQVLDWVAQGRVLPLDSLLQRYQGRLDGRLLDLEVEQEGDRIIYELEILRQNGQVIEIKLDAATGEWLTDEGH
;
A
#
# COMPACT_ATOMS: atom_id res chain seq x y z
N MET A 1 13.29 23.61 1.75
CA MET A 1 13.26 22.48 2.72
C MET A 1 12.76 21.28 1.93
N ALA A 2 13.49 20.17 2.00
CA ALA A 2 13.52 19.14 0.98
C ALA A 2 12.15 18.47 0.76
N HIS A 3 11.61 18.61 -0.46
CA HIS A 3 10.76 17.57 -1.02
C HIS A 3 11.76 16.49 -1.47
N GLU A 4 12.08 15.58 -0.55
CA GLU A 4 12.90 14.42 -0.86
C GLU A 4 12.17 13.67 -1.98
N SER A 5 12.77 13.72 -3.15
CA SER A 5 12.31 13.06 -4.37
C SER A 5 11.73 11.70 -4.02
N GLU A 6 10.49 11.46 -4.46
CA GLU A 6 9.82 10.16 -4.54
C GLU A 6 10.87 9.11 -4.85
N LYS A 7 11.40 8.48 -3.80
CA LYS A 7 12.46 7.51 -3.94
C LYS A 7 11.70 6.34 -4.53
N ASP A 8 11.93 6.04 -5.82
CA ASP A 8 11.27 4.93 -6.49
C ASP A 8 11.59 3.63 -5.73
N LEU A 9 10.73 3.31 -4.75
CA LEU A 9 10.82 2.13 -3.92
C LEU A 9 10.23 0.93 -4.65
N SER A 10 9.66 1.13 -5.86
CA SER A 10 9.14 0.06 -6.72
C SER A 10 10.21 -0.98 -7.08
N SER A 11 11.46 -0.55 -7.26
CA SER A 11 12.58 -1.48 -7.48
C SER A 11 12.99 -2.22 -6.19
N GLN A 12 12.88 -1.56 -5.03
CA GLN A 12 13.24 -2.13 -3.72
C GLN A 12 12.17 -3.06 -3.15
N VAL A 13 10.88 -2.82 -3.43
CA VAL A 13 9.79 -3.65 -2.93
C VAL A 13 9.85 -5.06 -3.51
N LEU A 14 10.27 -5.22 -4.77
CA LEU A 14 10.45 -6.54 -5.37
C LEU A 14 11.53 -7.37 -4.66
N ASP A 15 12.63 -6.72 -4.26
CA ASP A 15 13.69 -7.36 -3.48
C ASP A 15 13.19 -7.72 -2.07
N TRP A 16 12.44 -6.84 -1.41
CA TRP A 16 11.85 -7.14 -0.11
C TRP A 16 10.83 -8.29 -0.15
N VAL A 17 10.03 -8.39 -1.21
CA VAL A 17 9.13 -9.54 -1.43
C VAL A 17 9.96 -10.82 -1.64
N ALA A 18 11.01 -10.76 -2.46
CA ALA A 18 11.89 -11.91 -2.71
C ALA A 18 12.61 -12.39 -1.44
N GLN A 19 12.95 -11.46 -0.54
CA GLN A 19 13.56 -11.75 0.76
C GLN A 19 12.54 -12.15 1.85
N GLY A 20 11.23 -12.04 1.57
CA GLY A 20 10.17 -12.30 2.55
C GLY A 20 10.08 -11.24 3.65
N ARG A 21 10.65 -10.04 3.43
CA ARG A 21 10.54 -8.89 4.35
C ARG A 21 9.17 -8.22 4.27
N VAL A 22 8.53 -8.26 3.10
CA VAL A 22 7.16 -7.77 2.88
C VAL A 22 6.33 -8.80 2.15
N LEU A 23 5.01 -8.73 2.34
CA LEU A 23 4.04 -9.56 1.66
C LEU A 23 3.81 -9.04 0.24
N PRO A 24 3.66 -9.94 -0.75
CA PRO A 24 3.28 -9.51 -2.09
C PRO A 24 1.89 -8.87 -2.07
N LEU A 25 1.72 -7.78 -2.84
CA LEU A 25 0.46 -7.04 -2.94
C LEU A 25 -0.75 -7.95 -3.19
N ASP A 26 -0.60 -8.93 -4.10
CA ASP A 26 -1.67 -9.86 -4.45
C ASP A 26 -2.22 -10.63 -3.23
N SER A 27 -1.35 -11.00 -2.29
CA SER A 27 -1.77 -11.66 -1.04
C SER A 27 -2.59 -10.74 -0.14
N LEU A 28 -2.26 -9.45 -0.11
CA LEU A 28 -3.00 -8.45 0.65
C LEU A 28 -4.35 -8.13 0.00
N LEU A 29 -4.37 -7.99 -1.32
CA LEU A 29 -5.61 -7.80 -2.08
C LEU A 29 -6.55 -9.00 -1.92
N GLN A 30 -6.03 -10.23 -1.96
CA GLN A 30 -6.84 -11.43 -1.68
C GLN A 30 -7.38 -11.45 -0.25
N ARG A 31 -6.55 -11.10 0.75
CA ARG A 31 -6.98 -11.02 2.15
C ARG A 31 -8.12 -10.03 2.36
N TYR A 32 -8.11 -8.91 1.64
CA TYR A 32 -9.09 -7.83 1.80
C TYR A 32 -10.08 -7.69 0.63
N GLN A 33 -10.18 -8.68 -0.25
CA GLN A 33 -11.00 -8.62 -1.46
C GLN A 33 -12.46 -8.25 -1.19
N GLY A 34 -13.02 -8.65 -0.03
CA GLY A 34 -14.38 -8.28 0.39
C GLY A 34 -14.53 -6.90 1.03
N ARG A 35 -13.44 -6.28 1.49
CA ARG A 35 -13.42 -4.93 2.12
C ARG A 35 -13.01 -3.84 1.12
N LEU A 36 -12.14 -4.21 0.17
CA LEU A 36 -11.71 -3.40 -0.97
C LEU A 36 -12.76 -3.46 -2.08
N ASP A 37 -13.94 -2.90 -1.82
CA ASP A 37 -15.00 -2.71 -2.81
C ASP A 37 -14.66 -1.50 -3.70
N GLY A 38 -13.83 -1.69 -4.73
CA GLY A 38 -13.41 -0.61 -5.62
C GLY A 38 -12.30 -1.01 -6.59
N ARG A 39 -11.81 -0.03 -7.36
CA ARG A 39 -10.68 -0.18 -8.28
C ARG A 39 -9.43 0.45 -7.67
N LEU A 40 -8.34 -0.31 -7.59
CA LEU A 40 -7.01 0.24 -7.26
C LEU A 40 -6.59 1.22 -8.35
N LEU A 41 -6.36 2.47 -7.96
CA LEU A 41 -5.86 3.54 -8.80
C LEU A 41 -4.35 3.59 -8.73
N ASP A 42 -3.80 3.59 -7.52
CA ASP A 42 -2.38 3.70 -7.26
C ASP A 42 -1.94 2.83 -6.07
N LEU A 43 -0.65 2.48 -6.07
CA LEU A 43 0.04 1.83 -4.96
C LEU A 43 1.36 2.54 -4.76
N GLU A 44 1.51 3.16 -3.59
CA GLU A 44 2.77 3.71 -3.15
C GLU A 44 3.35 2.83 -2.04
N VAL A 45 4.68 2.73 -2.04
CA VAL A 45 5.43 2.03 -1.00
C VAL A 45 6.24 3.08 -0.28
N GLU A 46 5.95 3.26 0.99
CA GLU A 46 6.66 4.21 1.84
C GLU A 46 7.50 3.47 2.88
N GLN A 47 8.60 4.08 3.29
CA GLN A 47 9.42 3.59 4.39
C GLN A 47 9.43 4.61 5.52
N GLU A 48 8.67 4.33 6.58
CA GLU A 48 8.66 5.12 7.80
C GLU A 48 9.55 4.48 8.87
N GLY A 49 10.80 4.95 8.91
CA GLY A 49 11.83 4.37 9.78
C GLY A 49 12.17 2.93 9.38
N ASP A 50 11.79 1.96 10.21
CA ASP A 50 12.00 0.53 9.94
C ASP A 50 10.75 -0.17 9.36
N ARG A 51 9.61 0.53 9.34
CA ARG A 51 8.36 0.00 8.79
C ARG A 51 8.25 0.31 7.32
N ILE A 52 7.74 -0.66 6.57
CA ILE A 52 7.39 -0.49 5.16
C ILE A 52 5.87 -0.48 5.10
N ILE A 53 5.32 0.57 4.51
CA ILE A 53 3.88 0.82 4.44
C ILE A 53 3.46 0.73 2.99
N TYR A 54 2.35 0.05 2.73
CA TYR A 54 1.67 0.10 1.45
C TYR A 54 0.50 1.06 1.56
N GLU A 55 0.49 2.04 0.69
CA GLU A 55 -0.59 2.99 0.54
C GLU A 55 -1.36 2.66 -0.74
N LEU A 56 -2.63 2.34 -0.58
CA LEU A 56 -3.52 1.97 -1.68
C LEU A 56 -4.55 3.06 -1.88
N GLU A 57 -4.59 3.62 -3.10
CA GLU A 57 -5.66 4.53 -3.50
C GLU A 57 -6.76 3.73 -4.20
N ILE A 58 -7.96 3.70 -3.62
CA ILE A 58 -9.10 2.92 -4.12
C ILE A 58 -10.24 3.85 -4.56
N LEU A 59 -10.61 3.74 -5.84
CA LEU A 59 -11.84 4.32 -6.37
C LEU A 59 -13.03 3.42 -6.08
N ARG A 60 -13.89 3.86 -5.18
CA ARG A 60 -15.16 3.20 -4.84
C ARG A 60 -16.20 3.39 -5.95
N GLN A 61 -17.22 2.53 -5.98
CA GLN A 61 -18.29 2.59 -6.99
C GLN A 61 -19.10 3.90 -6.96
N ASN A 62 -19.15 4.57 -5.81
CA ASN A 62 -19.80 5.88 -5.64
C ASN A 62 -18.95 7.05 -6.18
N GLY A 63 -17.76 6.78 -6.73
CA GLY A 63 -16.84 7.80 -7.24
C GLY A 63 -15.95 8.41 -6.16
N GLN A 64 -16.05 7.97 -4.90
CA GLN A 64 -15.15 8.42 -3.84
C GLN A 64 -13.81 7.70 -3.93
N VAL A 65 -12.74 8.45 -3.70
CA VAL A 65 -11.40 7.92 -3.53
C VAL A 65 -11.13 7.77 -2.04
N ILE A 66 -10.63 6.60 -1.65
CA ILE A 66 -10.13 6.39 -0.31
C ILE A 66 -8.67 5.96 -0.38
N GLU A 67 -7.90 6.37 0.61
CA GLU A 67 -6.55 5.94 0.86
C GLU A 67 -6.56 4.87 1.96
N ILE A 68 -5.77 3.82 1.79
CA ILE A 68 -5.66 2.74 2.76
C ILE A 68 -4.19 2.48 3.02
N LYS A 69 -3.75 2.60 4.27
CA LYS A 69 -2.39 2.26 4.67
C LYS A 69 -2.35 0.88 5.33
N LEU A 70 -1.48 0.01 4.83
CA LEU A 70 -1.24 -1.33 5.33
C LEU A 70 0.23 -1.49 5.74
N ASP A 71 0.48 -2.22 6.82
CA ASP A 71 1.84 -2.67 7.14
C ASP A 71 2.27 -3.74 6.13
N ALA A 72 3.30 -3.46 5.34
CA ALA A 72 3.69 -4.35 4.24
C ALA A 72 4.29 -5.67 4.74
N ALA A 73 4.86 -5.72 5.94
CA ALA A 73 5.48 -6.93 6.50
C ALA A 73 4.43 -7.94 7.01
N THR A 74 3.36 -7.44 7.62
CA THR A 74 2.34 -8.25 8.32
C THR A 74 1.00 -8.30 7.57
N GLY A 75 0.75 -7.30 6.74
CA GLY A 75 -0.54 -7.05 6.10
C GLY A 75 -1.59 -6.50 7.04
N GLU A 76 -1.19 -5.92 8.17
CA GLU A 76 -2.09 -5.27 9.13
C GLU A 76 -2.68 -4.00 8.51
N TRP A 77 -3.98 -3.77 8.73
CA TRP A 77 -4.66 -2.56 8.29
C TRP A 77 -4.44 -1.45 9.31
N LEU A 78 -3.70 -0.41 8.93
CA LEU A 78 -3.28 0.65 9.85
C LEU A 78 -4.32 1.78 9.89
N THR A 79 -4.68 2.30 8.72
CA THR A 79 -5.69 3.35 8.58
C THR A 79 -6.41 3.26 7.23
N ASP A 80 -7.62 3.78 7.18
CA ASP A 80 -8.30 4.13 5.94
C ASP A 80 -8.89 5.52 6.07
N GLU A 81 -8.58 6.40 5.12
CA GLU A 81 -9.04 7.79 5.09
C GLU A 81 -9.73 8.05 3.75
N GLY A 82 -10.90 8.68 3.81
CA GLY A 82 -11.66 9.06 2.61
C GLY A 82 -11.45 10.52 2.27
N HIS A 83 -11.16 10.81 1.00
CA HIS A 83 -11.17 12.16 0.46
C HIS A 83 -12.59 12.66 0.17
#